data_AF-A0A3M0LWC1-F1
#
_entry.id   AF-A0A3M0LWC1-F1
#
_cell.length_a   1.000
_cell.length_b   1.000
_cell.length_c   1.000
_cell.angle_alpha   90.00
_cell.angle_beta   90.00
_cell.angle_gamma   90.00
#
_symmetry.space_group_name_H-M   'P 1'
#
loop_
_entity.id
_entity.type
_entity.pdbx_description
1 polymer ?
#
loop_
_entity_poly.entity_id
_entity_poly.type
_entity_poly.pdbx_seq_one_letter_code
_entity_poly.pdbx_strand_id
1 'polypeptide(L)'
;MKLLCTNKNIQREVMKTNMGASVLPSVINSPACQRILDEKVINYHNLTTKKLDLIMTDGSTIPKFKSYNSKMERLDYKIQSALKTGDLETQLFNIQLQVNHNNNE
;
A
#
# COMPACT_ATOMS: atom_id res chain seq x y z
N MET A 1 -5.67 -20.94 7.28
CA MET A 1 -4.77 -19.80 6.97
C MET A 1 -3.28 -20.16 6.89
N LYS A 2 -2.72 -21.01 7.76
CA LYS A 2 -1.28 -21.40 7.68
C LYS A 2 -0.85 -21.93 6.31
N LEU A 3 -1.59 -22.87 5.71
CA LEU A 3 -1.20 -23.44 4.41
C LEU A 3 -1.08 -22.38 3.30
N LEU A 4 -2.05 -21.47 3.24
CA LEU A 4 -2.08 -20.40 2.23
C LEU A 4 -0.93 -19.41 2.44
N CYS A 5 -0.66 -18.98 3.67
CA CYS A 5 0.32 -17.91 3.95
C CYS A 5 1.77 -18.40 4.05
N THR A 6 2.01 -19.71 4.25
CA THR A 6 3.35 -20.24 4.53
C THR A 6 3.88 -21.13 3.40
N ASN A 7 3.02 -21.59 2.49
CA ASN A 7 3.44 -22.43 1.36
C ASN A 7 3.98 -21.55 0.21
N LYS A 8 5.28 -21.68 -0.06
CA LYS A 8 5.97 -20.91 -1.11
C LYS A 8 5.41 -21.11 -2.51
N ASN A 9 4.89 -22.31 -2.83
CA ASN A 9 4.35 -22.61 -4.15
C ASN A 9 2.98 -21.95 -4.35
N ILE A 10 2.11 -22.03 -3.34
CA ILE A 10 0.80 -21.37 -3.38
C ILE A 10 0.97 -19.85 -3.44
N GLN A 11 1.85 -19.30 -2.61
CA GLN A 11 2.16 -17.87 -2.58
C GLN A 11 2.70 -17.37 -3.93
N ARG A 12 3.54 -18.17 -4.61
CA ARG A 12 4.04 -17.85 -5.95
C ARG A 12 2.95 -17.87 -7.01
N GLU A 13 2.01 -18.82 -6.96
CA GLU A 13 0.88 -18.85 -7.89
C GLU A 13 -0.05 -17.65 -7.68
N VAL A 14 -0.31 -17.26 -6.42
CA VAL A 14 -1.12 -16.08 -6.12
C VAL A 14 -0.44 -14.80 -6.65
N MET A 15 0.89 -14.71 -6.65
CA MET A 15 1.60 -13.57 -7.25
C MET A 15 1.37 -13.40 -8.75
N LYS A 16 1.07 -14.48 -9.48
CA LYS A 16 0.72 -14.37 -10.90
C LYS A 16 -0.61 -13.63 -11.07
N THR A 17 -1.53 -13.74 -10.12
CA THR A 17 -2.84 -13.07 -10.16
C THR A 17 -2.77 -11.67 -9.55
N ASN A 18 -2.08 -11.50 -8.41
CA ASN A 18 -1.89 -10.22 -7.75
C ASN A 18 -0.46 -10.11 -7.17
N MET A 19 0.32 -9.16 -7.71
CA MET A 19 1.74 -8.98 -7.37
C MET A 19 1.99 -8.48 -5.93
N GLY A 20 0.99 -7.90 -5.25
CA GLY A 20 1.11 -7.47 -3.85
C GLY A 20 0.61 -8.51 -2.84
N ALA A 21 0.18 -9.70 -3.31
CA ALA A 21 -0.52 -10.65 -2.46
C ALA A 21 0.37 -11.62 -1.68
N SER A 22 1.68 -11.69 -1.98
CA SER A 22 2.57 -12.55 -1.22
C SER A 22 3.18 -11.83 -0.03
N VAL A 23 3.01 -12.39 1.16
CA VAL A 23 3.57 -11.87 2.42
C VAL A 23 4.94 -12.49 2.77
N LEU A 24 5.51 -13.31 1.89
CA LEU A 24 6.74 -14.05 2.15
C LEU A 24 7.92 -13.40 1.41
N PRO A 25 8.90 -12.80 2.11
CA PRO A 25 10.09 -12.21 1.48
C PRO A 25 10.88 -13.23 0.64
N SER A 26 10.93 -14.50 1.09
CA SER A 26 11.59 -15.58 0.36
C SER A 26 10.94 -15.94 -0.99
N VAL A 27 9.67 -15.57 -1.20
CA VAL A 27 8.97 -15.74 -2.47
C VAL A 27 9.20 -14.52 -3.35
N ILE A 28 9.10 -13.31 -2.80
CA ILE A 28 9.31 -12.03 -3.49
C ILE A 28 10.74 -11.91 -4.03
N ASN A 29 11.74 -12.21 -3.20
CA ASN A 29 13.16 -12.13 -3.58
C ASN A 29 13.63 -13.31 -4.46
N SER A 30 12.72 -14.18 -4.88
CA SER A 30 13.09 -15.34 -5.70
C SER A 30 13.25 -14.97 -7.19
N PRO A 31 14.18 -15.63 -7.92
CA PRO A 31 14.32 -15.44 -9.36
C PRO A 31 13.04 -15.78 -10.14
N ALA A 32 12.19 -16.65 -9.59
CA ALA A 32 10.89 -16.98 -10.17
C ALA A 32 9.91 -15.81 -10.10
N CYS A 33 9.96 -15.01 -9.03
CA CYS A 33 9.13 -13.81 -8.90
C CYS A 33 9.65 -12.69 -9.80
N GLN A 34 10.97 -12.53 -9.94
CA GLN A 34 11.54 -11.59 -10.91
C GLN A 34 11.06 -11.88 -12.34
N ARG A 35 11.04 -13.14 -12.76
CA ARG A 35 10.47 -13.53 -14.07
C ARG A 35 8.99 -13.18 -14.23
N ILE A 36 8.18 -13.38 -13.19
CA ILE A 36 6.75 -12.99 -13.19
C ILE A 36 6.60 -11.47 -13.32
N LEU A 37 7.48 -10.69 -12.66
CA LEU A 37 7.52 -9.24 -12.80
C LEU A 37 7.95 -8.84 -14.22
N ASP A 38 9.00 -9.45 -14.76
CA ASP A 38 9.52 -9.12 -16.09
C ASP A 38 8.49 -9.44 -17.19
N GLU A 39 7.75 -10.56 -17.07
CA GLU A 39 6.70 -10.97 -18.01
C GLU A 39 5.44 -10.11 -17.97
N LYS A 40 5.10 -9.53 -16.81
CA LYS A 40 3.87 -8.73 -16.66
C LYS A 40 4.11 -7.22 -16.68
N VAL A 41 5.32 -6.78 -16.38
CA VAL A 41 5.70 -5.36 -16.34
C VAL A 41 6.56 -4.99 -17.56
N ILE A 42 6.27 -5.63 -18.71
CA ILE A 42 7.01 -5.47 -19.99
C ILE A 42 7.12 -4.00 -20.43
N ASN A 43 6.21 -3.10 -20.02
CA ASN A 43 6.27 -1.67 -20.35
C ASN A 43 6.85 -0.74 -19.26
N TYR A 44 7.12 -1.25 -18.05
CA TYR A 44 7.63 -0.42 -16.95
C TYR A 44 8.73 -1.18 -16.19
N HIS A 45 9.96 -1.20 -16.71
CA HIS A 45 11.16 -1.75 -16.03
C HIS A 45 11.50 -1.07 -14.68
N ASN A 46 10.58 -0.32 -14.11
CA ASN A 46 10.75 0.47 -12.90
C ASN A 46 10.51 -0.34 -11.63
N LEU A 47 9.77 -1.45 -11.69
CA LEU A 47 9.45 -2.29 -10.54
C LEU A 47 10.30 -3.57 -10.54
N THR A 48 11.37 -3.57 -9.73
CA THR A 48 12.23 -4.75 -9.50
C THR A 48 11.80 -5.47 -8.22
N THR A 49 12.18 -6.75 -8.06
CA THR A 49 11.95 -7.51 -6.83
C THR A 49 12.48 -6.79 -5.58
N LYS A 50 13.65 -6.15 -5.69
CA LYS A 50 14.22 -5.31 -4.60
C LYS A 50 13.33 -4.12 -4.24
N LYS A 51 12.75 -3.42 -5.22
CA LYS A 51 11.83 -2.31 -4.96
C LYS A 51 10.51 -2.82 -4.38
N LEU A 52 10.02 -3.96 -4.84
CA LEU A 52 8.82 -4.59 -4.30
C LEU A 52 9.01 -5.02 -2.85
N ASP A 53 10.14 -5.65 -2.52
CA ASP A 53 10.51 -6.04 -1.15
C ASP A 53 10.65 -4.80 -0.24
N LEU A 54 11.24 -3.72 -0.75
CA LEU A 54 11.31 -2.43 -0.06
C LEU A 54 9.91 -1.86 0.22
N ILE A 55 9.03 -1.81 -0.79
CA ILE A 55 7.64 -1.33 -0.64
C ILE A 55 6.85 -2.20 0.36
N MET A 56 7.10 -3.50 0.41
CA MET A 56 6.42 -4.39 1.35
C MET A 56 6.99 -4.30 2.77
N THR A 57 8.27 -3.94 2.92
CA THR A 57 8.93 -3.78 4.22
C THR A 57 8.68 -2.39 4.81
N ASP A 58 8.79 -1.33 4.00
CA ASP A 58 8.46 0.06 4.36
C ASP A 58 6.97 0.37 4.24
N GLY A 59 6.18 -0.58 3.73
CA GLY A 59 4.73 -0.47 3.61
C GLY A 59 4.12 -0.18 4.96
N SER A 60 3.76 1.08 5.19
CA SER A 60 3.23 1.54 6.46
C SER A 60 2.01 0.69 6.82
N THR A 61 2.11 -0.02 7.96
CA THR A 61 0.99 -0.84 8.43
C THR A 61 -0.19 0.08 8.68
N ILE A 62 -1.30 -0.14 7.99
CA ILE A 62 -2.54 0.60 8.21
C ILE A 62 -2.84 0.61 9.72
N PRO A 63 -2.81 1.78 10.38
CA PRO A 63 -2.94 1.83 11.83
C PRO A 63 -4.35 1.40 12.24
N LYS A 64 -4.43 0.40 13.13
CA LYS A 64 -5.69 -0.22 13.57
C LYS A 64 -6.29 0.49 14.78
N PHE A 65 -6.69 1.75 14.63
CA PHE A 65 -7.45 2.47 15.68
C PHE A 65 -8.92 2.63 15.29
N LYS A 66 -9.80 2.74 16.29
CA LYS A 66 -11.27 2.70 16.14
C LYS A 66 -11.82 3.74 15.14
N SER A 67 -11.22 4.93 15.10
CA SER A 67 -11.61 6.04 14.22
C SER A 67 -10.84 6.09 12.90
N TYR A 68 -10.11 5.03 12.52
CA TYR A 68 -9.27 5.04 11.32
C TYR A 68 -10.08 5.33 10.05
N ASN A 69 -11.16 4.59 9.81
CA ASN A 69 -11.98 4.76 8.61
C ASN A 69 -12.61 6.16 8.54
N SER A 70 -13.16 6.66 9.66
CA SER A 70 -13.79 7.98 9.68
C SER A 70 -12.77 9.11 9.50
N LYS A 71 -11.55 8.96 10.01
CA LYS A 71 -10.46 9.91 9.73
C LYS A 71 -10.03 9.86 8.28
N MET A 72 -9.92 8.68 7.68
CA MET A 72 -9.55 8.52 6.27
C MET A 72 -10.60 9.12 5.32
N GLU A 73 -11.89 8.85 5.56
CA GLU A 73 -12.97 9.46 4.78
C GLU A 73 -12.95 10.99 4.87
N ARG A 74 -12.72 11.54 6.06
CA ARG A 74 -12.67 13.00 6.27
C ARG A 74 -11.43 13.63 5.66
N LEU A 75 -10.29 12.94 5.71
CA LEU A 75 -9.06 13.35 5.06
C LEU A 75 -9.27 13.40 3.55
N ASP A 76 -9.83 12.33 2.97
CA ASP A 76 -10.11 12.22 1.54
C ASP A 76 -11.04 13.33 1.04
N TYR A 77 -12.17 13.55 1.72
CA TYR A 77 -13.10 14.63 1.38
C TYR A 77 -12.42 16.01 1.38
N LYS A 78 -11.59 16.29 2.38
CA LYS A 78 -10.92 17.60 2.53
C LYS A 78 -9.80 17.80 1.53
N ILE A 79 -8.99 16.77 1.26
CA ILE A 79 -7.95 16.81 0.22
C ILE A 79 -8.60 17.01 -1.14
N GLN A 80 -9.66 16.26 -1.47
CA GLN A 80 -10.36 16.42 -2.74
C GLN A 80 -10.99 17.81 -2.89
N SER A 81 -11.49 18.40 -1.80
CA SER A 81 -12.02 19.77 -1.82
C SER A 81 -10.92 20.81 -2.04
N ALA A 82 -9.79 20.68 -1.34
CA ALA A 82 -8.65 21.60 -1.48
C ALA A 82 -7.99 21.50 -2.87
N LEU A 83 -7.96 20.30 -3.46
CA LEU A 83 -7.53 20.09 -4.84
C LEU A 83 -8.45 20.82 -5.84
N LYS A 84 -9.78 20.76 -5.63
CA LYS A 84 -10.74 21.46 -6.49
C LYS A 84 -10.63 22.99 -6.40
N THR A 85 -10.24 23.52 -5.24
CA THR A 85 -10.07 24.97 -5.03
C THR A 85 -8.68 25.48 -5.40
N GLY A 86 -7.73 24.59 -5.74
CA GLY A 86 -6.36 24.97 -6.09
C GLY A 86 -5.52 25.48 -4.91
N ASP A 87 -5.93 25.18 -3.67
CA ASP A 87 -5.39 25.78 -2.44
C ASP A 87 -4.85 24.71 -1.47
N LEU A 88 -4.34 23.61 -2.03
CA LEU A 88 -3.91 22.45 -1.24
C LEU A 88 -2.80 22.81 -0.24
N GLU A 89 -1.80 23.60 -0.64
CA GLU A 89 -0.67 23.98 0.21
C GLU A 89 -1.10 24.77 1.44
N THR A 90 -2.02 25.73 1.29
CA THR A 90 -2.52 26.54 2.40
C THR A 90 -3.45 25.74 3.31
N GLN A 91 -4.19 24.78 2.76
CA GLN A 91 -5.18 24.01 3.52
C GLN A 91 -4.61 22.76 4.19
N LEU A 92 -3.49 22.22 3.73
CA LEU A 92 -2.87 20.99 4.25
C LEU A 92 -2.69 21.02 5.78
N PHE A 93 -2.17 22.14 6.32
CA PHE A 93 -2.00 22.32 7.76
C PHE A 93 -3.34 22.28 8.52
N ASN A 94 -4.36 22.96 7.99
CA ASN A 94 -5.69 23.01 8.60
C ASN A 94 -6.40 21.65 8.53
N ILE A 95 -6.24 20.92 7.42
CA ILE A 95 -6.77 19.57 7.25
C ILE A 95 -6.16 18.64 8.29
N GLN A 96 -4.85 18.70 8.47
CA GLN A 96 -4.13 17.88 9.46
C GLN A 96 -4.61 18.16 10.89
N LEU A 97 -4.75 19.43 11.28
CA LEU A 97 -5.24 19.81 12.60
C LEU A 97 -6.64 19.26 12.88
N GLN A 98 -7.56 19.41 11.92
CA GLN A 98 -8.95 19.00 12.05
C GLN A 98 -9.13 17.48 12.15
N VAL A 99 -8.32 16.71 11.41
CA VAL A 99 -8.35 15.25 11.47
C VAL A 99 -7.73 14.72 12.78
N ASN A 100 -6.76 15.43 13.36
CA ASN A 100 -6.10 15.04 14.60
C ASN A 100 -6.86 15.40 15.88
N HIS A 101 -7.59 16.53 15.91
CA HIS A 101 -8.28 17.00 17.13
C HIS A 101 -9.56 16.22 17.48
N ASN A 102 -10.10 15.44 16.55
CA ASN A 102 -11.36 14.70 16.73
C ASN A 102 -11.24 13.41 17.58
N ASN A 103 -10.26 13.34 18.48
CA ASN A 103 -9.99 12.19 19.36
C ASN A 103 -10.61 12.31 20.78
N ASN A 104 -11.32 13.40 21.08
CA ASN A 104 -11.80 13.74 22.43
C ASN A 104 -13.35 13.80 22.56
N GLU A 105 -14.08 12.98 21.81
CA GLU A 105 -15.53 12.78 22.02
C GLU A 105 -15.88 11.29 22.08
#